data_AF-A0A9C6TLZ5-F1
#
_entry.id   AF-A0A9C6TLZ5-F1
#
_cell.length_a   1.000
_cell.length_b   1.000
_cell.length_c   1.000
_cell.angle_alpha   90.00
_cell.angle_beta   90.00
_cell.angle_gamma   90.00
#
_symmetry.space_group_name_H-M   'P 1'
#
loop_
_entity.id
_entity.type
_entity.pdbx_description
1 polymer ?
#
loop_
_entity_poly.entity_id
_entity_poly.type
_entity_poly.pdbx_seq_one_letter_code
_entity_poly.pdbx_strand_id
1 'polypeptide(L)'
;MALTGERDEPFLFPSMDYQGDPPKFFSSDLLSSPLPTHSFFQNFVEEDGHNSVYIHPYLIKSSASSVSLCYPSRRVHSGSIYQPVRGCPYVTFSVSDQTPLFSITTVHKFSFFTSNSSLTKYALKLDNGQASLLYASLPIKVSNSYETMISFSKKYTSHDHGVSLVVRIALLPNSSSELEDVLDRYSTCYPVSGDALFTKPYCVEYKWEKRGFDNGDLLMLAHPLHLQLLSKDEGNVTILENFRYRSIDGDLVGIVGDSWLLKADHVPVTWYSTRGVKEESFDEIKSALSKDVAGLCSSEITTTSAYYYGKFIAREARLALIAEEIGFLEVVPSVKKFLHETIQPWLDGTFDGNGFLYDAKWGRISIEAYSAGYFLYGIAVLAKIDPAWGMKYKPKSLLTYGKFYEIGKRIKLQIHTS
;
A
#
# COMPACT_ATOMS: atom_id res chain seq x y z
N MET A 1 -4.06 -11.72 -17.35
CA MET A 1 -4.11 -13.19 -17.51
C MET A 1 -4.14 -13.77 -16.11
N ALA A 2 -5.30 -14.23 -15.63
CA ALA A 2 -5.40 -14.81 -14.30
C ALA A 2 -4.76 -16.21 -14.34
N LEU A 3 -3.84 -16.47 -13.41
CA LEU A 3 -3.39 -17.83 -13.13
C LEU A 3 -4.52 -18.50 -12.34
N THR A 4 -5.34 -19.28 -13.04
CA THR A 4 -6.37 -20.11 -12.41
C THR A 4 -5.71 -21.12 -11.50
N GLY A 5 -6.18 -21.20 -10.26
CA GLY A 5 -5.60 -22.08 -9.26
C GLY A 5 -5.92 -23.56 -9.51
N GLU A 6 -5.08 -24.21 -10.31
CA GLU A 6 -4.88 -25.65 -10.22
C GLU A 6 -3.65 -25.91 -9.34
N ARG A 7 -3.81 -26.82 -8.38
CA ARG A 7 -2.70 -27.34 -7.57
C ARG A 7 -2.01 -28.44 -8.38
N ASP A 8 -0.75 -28.71 -8.06
CA ASP A 8 0.04 -29.84 -8.57
C ASP A 8 0.86 -29.63 -9.87
N GLU A 9 1.30 -28.40 -10.17
CA GLU A 9 2.66 -28.24 -10.74
C GLU A 9 3.69 -28.29 -9.60
N PRO A 10 4.82 -29.02 -9.74
CA PRO A 10 5.90 -28.97 -8.77
C PRO A 10 6.49 -27.55 -8.74
N PHE A 11 6.53 -26.95 -7.54
CA PHE A 11 7.03 -25.59 -7.37
C PHE A 11 8.41 -25.42 -8.01
N LEU A 12 8.53 -24.44 -8.90
CA LEU A 12 9.68 -24.24 -9.79
C LEU A 12 10.99 -23.84 -9.10
N PHE A 13 10.92 -23.62 -7.78
CA PHE A 13 12.01 -23.23 -6.87
C PHE A 13 12.01 -24.14 -5.62
N PRO A 14 13.17 -24.43 -5.02
CA PRO A 14 13.23 -25.20 -3.77
C PRO A 14 12.43 -24.54 -2.65
N SER A 15 11.74 -25.34 -1.84
CA SER A 15 10.95 -24.84 -0.71
C SER A 15 11.82 -24.55 0.52
N MET A 16 11.43 -23.57 1.32
CA MET A 16 12.00 -23.27 2.63
C MET A 16 10.92 -22.99 3.68
N ASP A 17 11.15 -23.45 4.92
CA ASP A 17 10.22 -23.29 6.05
C ASP A 17 10.80 -22.50 7.23
N TYR A 18 12.00 -21.94 7.08
CA TYR A 18 12.76 -21.26 8.14
C TYR A 18 12.19 -19.90 8.57
N GLN A 19 11.25 -19.33 7.81
CA GLN A 19 10.63 -18.07 8.18
C GLN A 19 9.63 -18.28 9.32
N GLY A 20 9.52 -17.27 10.19
CA GLY A 20 8.62 -17.30 11.34
C GLY A 20 7.16 -17.51 10.91
N ASP A 21 6.37 -18.09 11.81
CA ASP A 21 4.97 -18.39 11.51
C ASP A 21 4.17 -17.12 11.22
N PRO A 22 3.14 -17.20 10.34
CA PRO A 22 2.26 -16.09 10.04
C PRO A 22 1.69 -15.38 11.28
N PRO A 23 1.65 -14.04 11.29
CA PRO A 23 1.07 -13.29 12.39
C PRO A 23 -0.38 -13.69 12.68
N LYS A 24 -0.69 -13.86 13.98
CA LYS A 24 -1.93 -14.48 14.46
C LYS A 24 -3.19 -13.67 14.18
N PHE A 25 -3.07 -12.37 13.94
CA PHE A 25 -4.21 -11.45 13.82
C PHE A 25 -4.65 -11.19 12.36
N PHE A 26 -4.14 -11.95 11.39
CA PHE A 26 -4.74 -11.95 10.05
C PHE A 26 -6.19 -12.47 10.10
N SER A 27 -7.12 -11.71 9.51
CA SER A 27 -8.48 -12.18 9.25
C SER A 27 -8.47 -13.38 8.30
N SER A 28 -9.48 -14.26 8.39
CA SER A 28 -9.68 -15.43 7.52
C SER A 28 -9.43 -15.14 6.03
N ASP A 29 -9.95 -14.02 5.53
CA ASP A 29 -9.89 -13.62 4.13
C ASP A 29 -8.44 -13.34 3.65
N LEU A 30 -7.55 -13.00 4.58
CA LEU A 30 -6.13 -12.69 4.34
C LEU A 30 -5.19 -13.88 4.61
N LEU A 31 -5.70 -14.98 5.17
CA LEU A 31 -4.92 -16.22 5.38
C LEU A 31 -4.72 -17.04 4.10
N SER A 32 -5.30 -16.61 2.98
CA SER A 32 -5.00 -17.19 1.67
C SER A 32 -3.55 -16.87 1.27
N SER A 33 -2.77 -17.88 0.87
CA SER A 33 -1.43 -17.67 0.30
C SER A 33 -1.50 -16.88 -1.03
N PRO A 34 -0.55 -15.97 -1.34
CA PRO A 34 0.47 -15.42 -0.46
C PRO A 34 -0.14 -14.47 0.58
N LEU A 35 0.47 -14.45 1.76
CA LEU A 35 0.07 -13.56 2.84
C LEU A 35 0.53 -12.12 2.57
N PRO A 36 -0.25 -11.10 2.95
CA PRO A 36 0.17 -9.71 2.84
C PRO A 36 1.47 -9.46 3.63
N THR A 37 2.43 -8.79 3.00
CA THR A 37 3.64 -8.26 3.64
C THR A 37 3.87 -6.83 3.18
N HIS A 38 4.63 -6.04 3.94
CA HIS A 38 4.90 -4.61 3.66
C HIS A 38 3.63 -3.76 3.45
N SER A 39 2.50 -4.19 4.01
CA SER A 39 1.23 -3.47 3.90
C SER A 39 1.14 -2.33 4.93
N PHE A 40 0.40 -1.27 4.64
CA PHE A 40 0.28 -0.14 5.60
C PHE A 40 -0.32 -0.57 6.95
N PHE A 41 -1.12 -1.63 6.97
CA PHE A 41 -1.75 -2.21 8.16
C PHE A 41 -0.89 -3.28 8.87
N GLN A 42 0.35 -3.53 8.42
CA GLN A 42 1.21 -4.61 8.93
C GLN A 42 1.36 -4.58 10.47
N ASN A 43 1.49 -3.39 11.06
CA ASN A 43 1.60 -3.21 12.51
C ASN A 43 0.36 -3.68 13.32
N PHE A 44 -0.81 -3.85 12.70
CA PHE A 44 -1.97 -4.44 13.37
C PHE A 44 -1.92 -5.98 13.43
N VAL A 45 -1.11 -6.62 12.58
CA VAL A 45 -1.01 -8.08 12.54
C VAL A 45 0.24 -8.60 13.23
N GLU A 46 1.33 -7.82 13.24
CA GLU A 46 2.59 -8.19 13.90
C GLU A 46 2.56 -8.08 15.43
N GLU A 47 3.47 -8.83 16.08
CA GLU A 47 3.65 -8.89 17.54
C GLU A 47 2.36 -9.21 18.31
N ASP A 48 1.83 -8.24 19.06
CA ASP A 48 0.58 -8.30 19.83
C ASP A 48 -0.58 -7.52 19.15
N GLY A 49 -0.35 -6.97 17.96
CA GLY A 49 -1.28 -6.11 17.23
C GLY A 49 -1.51 -4.74 17.89
N HIS A 50 -0.70 -4.36 18.89
CA HIS A 50 -0.82 -3.09 19.61
C HIS A 50 0.07 -1.99 19.03
N ASN A 51 0.85 -2.27 17.99
CA ASN A 51 1.61 -1.24 17.28
C ASN A 51 0.68 -0.27 16.54
N SER A 52 1.08 0.99 16.45
CA SER A 52 0.25 2.03 15.83
C SER A 52 0.33 1.94 14.31
N VAL A 53 -0.82 1.94 13.65
CA VAL A 53 -0.96 2.11 12.20
C VAL A 53 -1.51 3.51 11.96
N TYR A 54 -1.02 4.18 10.93
CA TYR A 54 -1.60 5.43 10.51
C TYR A 54 -2.47 5.25 9.27
N ILE A 55 -3.69 5.79 9.34
CA ILE A 55 -4.72 5.79 8.30
C ILE A 55 -5.23 7.23 8.17
N HIS A 56 -4.73 8.02 7.20
CA HIS A 56 -5.06 9.46 7.04
C HIS A 56 -6.53 9.78 7.30
N PRO A 57 -6.81 10.85 8.09
CA PRO A 57 -5.86 11.73 8.79
C PRO A 57 -5.36 11.18 10.15
N TYR A 58 -5.72 9.96 10.55
CA TYR A 58 -5.60 9.46 11.92
C TYR A 58 -4.42 8.52 12.14
N LEU A 59 -3.74 8.67 13.28
CA LEU A 59 -2.97 7.58 13.90
C LEU A 59 -3.93 6.73 14.73
N ILE A 60 -3.95 5.43 14.49
CA ILE A 60 -4.84 4.46 15.12
C ILE A 60 -3.99 3.41 15.84
N LYS A 61 -4.30 3.15 17.11
CA LYS A 61 -3.66 2.10 17.91
C LYS A 61 -4.73 1.16 18.46
N SER A 62 -4.57 -0.14 18.24
CA SER A 62 -5.42 -1.16 18.86
C SER A 62 -4.87 -1.58 20.23
N SER A 63 -5.72 -2.15 21.06
CA SER A 63 -5.38 -2.82 22.32
C SER A 63 -6.48 -3.83 22.64
N ALA A 64 -6.27 -4.72 23.61
CA ALA A 64 -7.24 -5.76 23.96
C ALA A 64 -8.69 -5.25 24.18
N SER A 65 -8.86 -4.05 24.75
CA SER A 65 -10.17 -3.50 25.12
C SER A 65 -10.46 -2.07 24.63
N SER A 66 -9.58 -1.47 23.81
CA SER A 66 -9.79 -0.10 23.31
C SER A 66 -9.09 0.18 21.98
N VAL A 67 -9.64 1.12 21.20
CA VAL A 67 -8.99 1.72 20.03
C VAL A 67 -8.69 3.18 20.34
N SER A 68 -7.40 3.55 20.30
CA SER A 68 -6.98 4.95 20.46
C SER A 68 -6.89 5.64 19.10
N LEU A 69 -7.43 6.85 19.01
CA LEU A 69 -7.35 7.72 17.84
C LEU A 69 -6.57 8.99 18.16
N CYS A 70 -5.68 9.39 17.27
CA CYS A 70 -4.92 10.63 17.38
C CYS A 70 -4.84 11.32 16.02
N TYR A 71 -4.99 12.64 15.99
CA TYR A 71 -4.58 13.47 14.85
C TYR A 71 -3.21 14.10 15.20
N PRO A 72 -2.08 13.53 14.75
CA PRO A 72 -0.78 14.02 15.14
C PRO A 72 -0.49 15.38 14.50
N SER A 73 -0.19 16.38 15.32
CA SER A 73 0.37 17.64 14.86
C SER A 73 1.70 17.40 14.14
N ARG A 74 1.84 17.91 12.91
CA ARG A 74 3.09 17.81 12.12
C ARG A 74 4.28 18.34 12.92
N ARG A 75 5.18 17.44 13.34
CA ARG A 75 6.45 17.81 13.98
C ARG A 75 7.57 17.84 12.93
N VAL A 76 8.28 18.96 12.89
CA VAL A 76 9.41 19.21 11.99
C VAL A 76 10.66 19.39 12.84
N HIS A 77 11.67 18.57 12.59
CA HIS A 77 13.02 18.71 13.11
C HIS A 77 13.99 18.83 11.93
N SER A 78 15.18 19.38 12.15
CA SER A 78 16.16 19.67 11.09
C SER A 78 16.63 18.46 10.27
N GLY A 79 16.32 17.23 10.72
CA GLY A 79 16.59 15.98 10.00
C GLY A 79 15.39 15.03 9.88
N SER A 80 14.18 15.42 10.29
CA SER A 80 12.99 14.55 10.16
C SER A 80 11.65 15.31 10.23
N ILE A 81 10.70 14.86 9.42
CA ILE A 81 9.28 15.22 9.52
C ILE A 81 8.51 13.91 9.73
N TYR A 82 7.60 13.86 10.72
CA TYR A 82 6.85 12.64 11.04
C TYR A 82 5.34 12.87 11.03
N GLN A 83 4.65 12.20 10.10
CA GLN A 83 3.20 12.01 10.01
C GLN A 83 2.93 11.01 8.85
N PRO A 84 2.46 9.76 9.08
CA PRO A 84 2.26 8.77 8.00
C PRO A 84 0.89 8.90 7.25
N VAL A 85 0.36 7.88 6.52
CA VAL A 85 -0.52 8.09 5.32
C VAL A 85 -1.71 7.09 5.01
N ARG A 86 -2.87 7.59 4.48
CA ARG A 86 -4.07 7.00 3.75
C ARG A 86 -5.38 6.70 4.57
N GLY A 87 -6.60 7.27 4.41
CA GLY A 87 -7.18 8.21 3.43
C GLY A 87 -8.73 8.48 3.52
N CYS A 88 -9.37 8.59 4.70
CA CYS A 88 -10.83 8.83 4.89
C CYS A 88 -11.09 9.86 6.02
N PRO A 89 -12.01 10.85 5.91
CA PRO A 89 -12.17 11.88 6.94
C PRO A 89 -12.87 11.38 8.22
N TYR A 90 -13.53 10.23 8.20
CA TYR A 90 -14.21 9.64 9.36
C TYR A 90 -13.58 8.30 9.77
N VAL A 91 -13.36 8.09 11.07
CA VAL A 91 -13.23 6.74 11.63
C VAL A 91 -14.63 6.22 11.93
N THR A 92 -14.91 4.97 11.53
CA THR A 92 -16.25 4.35 11.66
C THR A 92 -16.16 3.10 12.52
N PHE A 93 -17.03 3.01 13.52
CA PHE A 93 -17.17 1.89 14.45
C PHE A 93 -18.56 1.27 14.27
N SER A 94 -18.63 -0.06 14.24
CA SER A 94 -19.88 -0.82 14.30
C SER A 94 -19.96 -1.50 15.66
N VAL A 95 -20.92 -1.09 16.49
CA VAL A 95 -21.11 -1.63 17.84
C VAL A 95 -22.01 -2.87 17.77
N SER A 96 -21.59 -3.96 18.40
CA SER A 96 -22.33 -5.22 18.42
C SER A 96 -23.16 -5.37 19.70
N ASP A 97 -24.16 -6.25 19.67
CA ASP A 97 -25.06 -6.53 20.80
C ASP A 97 -24.34 -7.12 22.02
N GLN A 98 -23.12 -7.63 21.82
CA GLN A 98 -22.29 -8.17 22.89
C GLN A 98 -21.42 -7.09 23.53
N THR A 99 -21.08 -6.01 22.81
CA THR A 99 -20.25 -4.91 23.31
C THR A 99 -20.79 -4.39 24.67
N PRO A 100 -19.94 -4.30 25.71
CA PRO A 100 -20.34 -3.72 26.99
C PRO A 100 -20.57 -2.21 26.89
N LEU A 101 -20.97 -1.58 27.99
CA LEU A 101 -21.04 -0.12 28.05
C LEU A 101 -19.63 0.46 27.86
N PHE A 102 -19.42 1.23 26.80
CA PHE A 102 -18.12 1.83 26.47
C PHE A 102 -18.09 3.32 26.79
N SER A 103 -16.89 3.91 26.71
CA SER A 103 -16.67 5.34 26.91
C SER A 103 -15.64 5.87 25.92
N ILE A 104 -15.69 7.17 25.65
CA ILE A 104 -14.65 7.89 24.91
C ILE A 104 -13.84 8.67 25.94
N THR A 105 -12.54 8.41 26.01
CA THR A 105 -11.61 9.11 26.91
C THR A 105 -10.62 9.95 26.13
N THR A 106 -10.17 11.05 26.73
CA THR A 106 -9.22 11.99 26.13
C THR A 106 -8.13 12.38 27.12
N VAL A 107 -6.93 12.69 26.63
CA VAL A 107 -5.81 13.18 27.45
C VAL A 107 -6.00 14.65 27.84
N HIS A 108 -6.77 15.38 27.04
CA HIS A 108 -7.14 16.78 27.22
C HIS A 108 -8.57 16.90 27.73
N LYS A 109 -8.88 17.97 28.48
CA LYS A 109 -10.24 18.23 28.98
C LYS A 109 -11.15 18.69 27.85
N PHE A 110 -12.43 18.35 27.94
CA PHE A 110 -13.48 18.92 27.10
C PHE A 110 -13.74 20.37 27.49
N SER A 111 -13.32 21.30 26.64
CA SER A 111 -13.65 22.73 26.75
C SER A 111 -15.08 23.03 26.28
N PHE A 112 -15.62 22.20 25.40
CA PHE A 112 -17.01 22.27 24.94
C PHE A 112 -17.53 20.88 24.56
N PHE A 113 -18.78 20.61 24.91
CA PHE A 113 -19.48 19.39 24.55
C PHE A 113 -20.98 19.69 24.39
N THR A 114 -21.54 19.49 23.19
CA THR A 114 -22.96 19.71 22.92
C THR A 114 -23.55 18.65 21.98
N SER A 115 -24.87 18.51 21.98
CA SER A 115 -25.63 17.58 21.14
C SER A 115 -26.60 18.31 20.22
N ASN A 116 -26.93 17.74 19.07
CA ASN A 116 -28.15 18.10 18.34
C ASN A 116 -29.41 17.61 19.09
N SER A 117 -30.58 18.09 18.66
CA SER A 117 -31.88 17.77 19.28
C SER A 117 -32.27 16.28 19.18
N SER A 118 -31.78 15.57 18.15
CA SER A 118 -32.04 14.14 17.93
C SER A 118 -31.04 13.21 18.62
N LEU A 119 -30.02 13.75 19.32
CA LEU A 119 -28.94 12.98 19.97
C LEU A 119 -28.17 12.05 19.01
N THR A 120 -28.10 12.42 17.72
CA THR A 120 -27.38 11.69 16.66
C THR A 120 -26.09 12.38 16.23
N LYS A 121 -25.87 13.62 16.64
CA LYS A 121 -24.63 14.38 16.44
C LYS A 121 -24.20 15.04 17.75
N TYR A 122 -22.91 14.94 18.05
CA TYR A 122 -22.25 15.64 19.15
C TYR A 122 -21.04 16.41 18.63
N ALA A 123 -20.89 17.65 19.06
CA ALA A 123 -19.68 18.44 18.80
C ALA A 123 -18.83 18.51 20.08
N LEU A 124 -17.56 18.17 19.93
CA LEU A 124 -16.57 18.06 21.00
C LEU A 124 -15.43 19.03 20.73
N LYS A 125 -15.02 19.79 21.74
CA LYS A 125 -13.80 20.61 21.70
C LYS A 125 -12.94 20.33 22.92
N LEU A 126 -11.64 20.21 22.71
CA LEU A 126 -10.64 19.99 23.75
C LEU A 126 -9.99 21.30 24.20
N ASP A 127 -9.36 21.31 25.36
CA ASP A 127 -8.63 22.47 25.90
C ASP A 127 -7.43 22.89 25.02
N ASN A 128 -6.84 21.95 24.28
CA ASN A 128 -5.78 22.19 23.29
C ASN A 128 -6.29 22.80 21.97
N GLY A 129 -7.59 23.09 21.86
CA GLY A 129 -8.23 23.68 20.68
C GLY A 129 -8.63 22.69 19.58
N GLN A 130 -8.30 21.40 19.68
CA GLN A 130 -8.79 20.39 18.74
C GLN A 130 -10.31 20.24 18.87
N ALA A 131 -10.99 20.16 17.72
CA ALA A 131 -12.43 19.95 17.64
C ALA A 131 -12.73 18.68 16.83
N SER A 132 -13.76 17.95 17.24
CA SER A 132 -14.22 16.73 16.58
C SER A 132 -15.74 16.64 16.62
N LEU A 133 -16.31 15.93 15.66
CA LEU A 133 -17.72 15.64 15.52
C LEU A 133 -17.93 14.13 15.65
N LEU A 134 -18.87 13.74 16.50
CA LEU A 134 -19.29 12.36 16.74
C LEU A 134 -20.71 12.19 16.19
N TYR A 135 -20.87 11.28 15.25
CA TYR A 135 -22.14 10.92 14.62
C TYR A 135 -22.57 9.53 15.06
N ALA A 136 -23.88 9.31 15.18
CA ALA A 136 -24.47 8.03 15.47
C ALA A 136 -25.66 7.76 14.55
N SER A 137 -25.80 6.52 14.07
CA SER A 137 -26.92 6.09 13.24
C SER A 137 -28.27 6.12 13.94
N LEU A 138 -28.26 6.14 15.28
CA LEU A 138 -29.42 6.15 16.15
C LEU A 138 -29.16 7.08 17.34
N PRO A 139 -30.21 7.63 18.00
CA PRO A 139 -30.05 8.49 19.16
C PRO A 139 -29.24 7.81 20.28
N ILE A 140 -28.06 8.34 20.60
CA ILE A 140 -27.21 7.86 21.71
C ILE A 140 -27.27 8.84 22.86
N LYS A 141 -27.75 8.42 24.03
CA LYS A 141 -27.65 9.25 25.24
C LYS A 141 -26.29 9.02 25.89
N VAL A 142 -25.54 10.09 26.10
CA VAL A 142 -24.21 10.07 26.71
C VAL A 142 -24.10 11.12 27.81
N SER A 143 -23.23 10.88 28.80
CA SER A 143 -22.93 11.79 29.91
C SER A 143 -21.44 12.11 29.94
N ASN A 144 -21.09 13.40 29.93
CA ASN A 144 -19.73 13.85 30.23
C ASN A 144 -19.47 13.62 31.73
N SER A 145 -18.44 12.84 32.02
CA SER A 145 -17.99 12.51 33.36
C SER A 145 -16.52 12.91 33.51
N TYR A 146 -16.20 13.59 34.62
CA TYR A 146 -14.81 13.93 34.99
C TYR A 146 -14.03 14.80 33.98
N GLU A 147 -14.70 15.60 33.14
CA GLU A 147 -14.11 16.54 32.16
C GLU A 147 -13.27 15.91 31.03
N THR A 148 -12.90 14.63 31.10
CA THR A 148 -12.06 13.92 30.11
C THR A 148 -12.66 12.61 29.63
N MET A 149 -13.85 12.22 30.11
CA MET A 149 -14.56 11.01 29.73
C MET A 149 -15.99 11.31 29.29
N ILE A 150 -16.45 10.63 28.25
CA ILE A 150 -17.86 10.58 27.84
C ILE A 150 -18.32 9.13 27.96
N SER A 151 -19.22 8.88 28.90
CA SER A 151 -19.81 7.55 29.13
C SER A 151 -21.14 7.43 28.39
N PHE A 152 -21.38 6.32 27.72
CA PHE A 152 -22.69 6.03 27.15
C PHE A 152 -23.68 5.68 28.28
N SER A 153 -24.94 6.10 28.19
CA SER A 153 -25.92 5.98 29.30
C SER A 153 -26.72 4.67 29.29
N LYS A 154 -26.73 3.93 28.18
CA LYS A 154 -27.37 2.60 28.05
C LYS A 154 -26.49 1.72 27.16
N LYS A 155 -26.44 0.42 27.43
CA LYS A 155 -25.92 -0.56 26.48
C LYS A 155 -26.80 -0.59 25.22
N TYR A 156 -26.17 -0.68 24.05
CA TYR A 156 -26.86 -0.89 22.78
C TYR A 156 -27.13 -2.38 22.52
N THR A 157 -28.29 -2.68 21.98
CA THR A 157 -28.71 -4.02 21.51
C THR A 157 -29.47 -3.86 20.20
N SER A 158 -29.03 -4.52 19.12
CA SER A 158 -29.70 -4.45 17.81
C SER A 158 -31.15 -4.93 17.87
N HIS A 159 -31.49 -5.81 18.81
CA HIS A 159 -32.89 -6.17 19.11
C HIS A 159 -33.83 -4.97 19.34
N ASP A 160 -33.34 -3.83 19.83
CA ASP A 160 -34.17 -2.64 20.05
C ASP A 160 -34.58 -1.94 18.74
N HIS A 161 -33.82 -2.13 17.65
CA HIS A 161 -33.95 -1.34 16.41
C HIS A 161 -33.75 -2.11 15.08
N GLY A 162 -33.47 -3.42 15.12
CA GLY A 162 -33.23 -4.28 13.95
C GLY A 162 -31.89 -4.10 13.23
N VAL A 163 -31.00 -3.22 13.70
CA VAL A 163 -29.74 -2.84 13.03
C VAL A 163 -28.62 -2.65 14.06
N SER A 164 -27.35 -2.86 13.70
CA SER A 164 -26.21 -2.51 14.55
C SER A 164 -26.03 -0.98 14.65
N LEU A 165 -25.62 -0.48 15.82
CA LEU A 165 -25.29 0.94 15.99
C LEU A 165 -23.98 1.26 15.29
N VAL A 166 -24.02 2.23 14.37
CA VAL A 166 -22.83 2.78 13.72
C VAL A 166 -22.48 4.11 14.37
N VAL A 167 -21.24 4.25 14.81
CA VAL A 167 -20.69 5.48 15.40
C VAL A 167 -19.54 5.96 14.52
N ARG A 168 -19.51 7.24 14.15
CA ARG A 168 -18.44 7.83 13.34
C ARG A 168 -17.82 9.03 14.03
N ILE A 169 -16.51 9.15 13.97
CA ILE A 169 -15.76 10.29 14.52
C ILE A 169 -15.01 10.96 13.37
N ALA A 170 -15.20 12.27 13.23
CA ALA A 170 -14.42 13.12 12.33
C ALA A 170 -13.77 14.26 13.10
N LEU A 171 -12.47 14.51 12.89
CA LEU A 171 -11.82 15.75 13.29
C LEU A 171 -12.42 16.90 12.47
N LEU A 172 -12.65 18.05 13.10
CA LEU A 172 -13.07 19.30 12.48
C LEU A 172 -11.89 20.29 12.42
N PRO A 173 -11.19 20.44 11.28
CA PRO A 173 -10.06 21.36 11.16
C PRO A 173 -10.47 22.81 11.42
N ASN A 174 -9.67 23.51 12.24
CA ASN A 174 -9.82 24.94 12.55
C ASN A 174 -11.20 25.39 13.08
N SER A 175 -12.08 24.47 13.51
CA SER A 175 -13.48 24.77 13.91
C SER A 175 -14.28 25.54 12.84
N SER A 176 -14.05 25.28 11.54
CA SER A 176 -14.78 25.94 10.45
C SER A 176 -16.19 25.38 10.27
N SER A 177 -17.20 26.26 10.28
CA SER A 177 -18.61 25.87 10.03
C SER A 177 -18.81 25.27 8.63
N GLU A 178 -18.10 25.77 7.60
CA GLU A 178 -18.19 25.23 6.25
C GLU A 178 -17.68 23.77 6.16
N LEU A 179 -16.66 23.43 6.96
CA LEU A 179 -16.16 22.06 7.06
C LEU A 179 -17.11 21.17 7.87
N GLU A 180 -17.78 21.73 8.88
CA GLU A 180 -18.82 21.06 9.66
C GLU A 180 -20.04 20.74 8.78
N ASP A 181 -20.52 21.67 7.96
CA ASP A 181 -21.63 21.46 7.01
C ASP A 181 -21.32 20.34 5.99
N VAL A 182 -20.07 20.26 5.53
CA VAL A 182 -19.62 19.16 4.66
C VAL A 182 -19.56 17.83 5.43
N LEU A 183 -19.01 17.82 6.64
CA LEU A 183 -18.92 16.62 7.47
C LEU A 183 -20.32 16.10 7.87
N ASP A 184 -21.26 16.98 8.14
CA ASP A 184 -22.66 16.64 8.42
C ASP A 184 -23.30 15.95 7.21
N ARG A 185 -23.17 16.57 6.03
CA ARG A 185 -23.79 16.11 4.78
C ARG A 185 -23.41 14.68 4.40
N TYR A 186 -22.15 14.30 4.58
CA TYR A 186 -21.64 12.97 4.21
C TYR A 186 -21.46 12.03 5.43
N SER A 187 -21.99 12.41 6.60
CA SER A 187 -21.90 11.63 7.84
C SER A 187 -22.62 10.29 7.81
N THR A 188 -23.59 10.08 6.92
CA THR A 188 -24.38 8.84 6.83
C THR A 188 -23.73 7.72 6.03
N CYS A 189 -22.74 8.02 5.16
CA CYS A 189 -22.15 7.06 4.23
C CYS A 189 -20.64 6.81 4.50
N TYR A 190 -20.23 5.53 4.51
CA TYR A 190 -18.88 5.09 4.85
C TYR A 190 -18.40 3.92 3.97
N PRO A 191 -17.08 3.80 3.73
CA PRO A 191 -16.53 2.67 2.99
C PRO A 191 -16.44 1.43 3.89
N VAL A 192 -16.64 0.24 3.31
CA VAL A 192 -16.43 -1.06 3.98
C VAL A 192 -15.35 -1.92 3.33
N SER A 193 -15.01 -1.65 2.07
CA SER A 193 -13.81 -2.15 1.40
C SER A 193 -13.46 -1.27 0.20
N GLY A 194 -12.27 -1.46 -0.36
CA GLY A 194 -11.83 -0.81 -1.59
C GLY A 194 -11.10 -1.79 -2.50
N ASP A 195 -11.36 -1.69 -3.78
CA ASP A 195 -10.77 -2.48 -4.86
C ASP A 195 -9.94 -1.54 -5.75
N ALA A 196 -8.76 -2.01 -6.21
CA ALA A 196 -7.90 -1.28 -7.15
C ALA A 196 -7.81 -2.04 -8.47
N LEU A 197 -8.47 -1.51 -9.51
CA LEU A 197 -8.71 -2.22 -10.76
C LEU A 197 -7.84 -1.66 -11.88
N PHE A 198 -7.00 -2.52 -12.46
CA PHE A 198 -6.13 -2.19 -13.61
C PHE A 198 -6.78 -2.67 -14.91
N THR A 199 -7.88 -2.01 -15.30
CA THR A 199 -8.72 -2.40 -16.46
C THR A 199 -8.29 -1.76 -17.79
N LYS A 200 -7.56 -0.64 -17.74
CA LYS A 200 -7.04 0.11 -18.91
C LYS A 200 -5.54 0.37 -18.73
N PRO A 201 -4.73 0.41 -19.81
CA PRO A 201 -3.32 0.78 -19.72
C PRO A 201 -3.12 2.16 -19.05
N TYR A 202 -2.10 2.27 -18.20
CA TYR A 202 -1.74 3.48 -17.45
C TYR A 202 -2.85 4.05 -16.55
N CYS A 203 -3.91 3.27 -16.29
CA CYS A 203 -5.01 3.67 -15.43
C CYS A 203 -5.15 2.71 -14.24
N VAL A 204 -5.58 3.26 -13.10
CA VAL A 204 -6.10 2.48 -11.96
C VAL A 204 -7.43 3.09 -11.54
N GLU A 205 -8.47 2.26 -11.47
CA GLU A 205 -9.76 2.63 -10.89
C GLU A 205 -9.77 2.21 -9.42
N TYR A 206 -9.86 3.16 -8.50
CA TYR A 206 -10.15 2.87 -7.10
C TYR A 206 -11.66 2.88 -6.90
N LYS A 207 -12.23 1.74 -6.50
CA LYS A 207 -13.66 1.57 -6.32
C LYS A 207 -13.97 1.12 -4.89
N TRP A 208 -14.89 1.80 -4.22
CA TRP A 208 -15.25 1.50 -2.84
C TRP A 208 -16.61 0.79 -2.74
N GLU A 209 -16.66 -0.29 -1.97
CA GLU A 209 -17.93 -0.79 -1.46
C GLU A 209 -18.33 0.13 -0.30
N LYS A 210 -19.49 0.78 -0.40
CA LYS A 210 -20.01 1.71 0.60
C LYS A 210 -21.23 1.12 1.33
N ARG A 211 -21.42 1.53 2.58
CA ARG A 211 -22.65 1.34 3.36
C ARG A 211 -23.07 2.65 3.99
N GLY A 212 -24.32 2.73 4.40
CA GLY A 212 -24.87 3.92 5.00
C GLY A 212 -26.38 3.96 4.91
N PHE A 213 -26.94 5.04 5.41
CA PHE A 213 -28.37 5.33 5.33
C PHE A 213 -28.65 6.18 4.08
N ASP A 214 -29.86 6.06 3.54
CA ASP A 214 -30.40 6.89 2.44
C ASP A 214 -29.60 6.90 1.11
N ASN A 215 -28.78 5.87 0.86
CA ASN A 215 -27.91 5.75 -0.33
C ASN A 215 -26.98 6.96 -0.54
N GLY A 216 -26.56 7.62 0.54
CA GLY A 216 -25.75 8.83 0.49
C GLY A 216 -24.43 8.69 -0.28
N ASP A 217 -23.88 9.83 -0.70
CA ASP A 217 -22.60 9.88 -1.38
C ASP A 217 -21.41 9.67 -0.44
N LEU A 218 -20.37 9.03 -0.97
CA LEU A 218 -19.18 8.69 -0.21
C LEU A 218 -18.16 9.82 -0.28
N LEU A 219 -17.81 10.42 0.87
CA LEU A 219 -16.72 11.39 0.99
C LEU A 219 -15.41 10.71 1.42
N MET A 220 -14.38 10.82 0.59
CA MET A 220 -13.03 10.29 0.83
C MET A 220 -11.98 11.40 0.67
N LEU A 221 -10.74 11.16 1.14
CA LEU A 221 -9.65 12.15 1.11
C LEU A 221 -8.58 11.79 0.07
N ALA A 222 -8.39 12.67 -0.90
CA ALA A 222 -7.46 12.51 -2.00
C ALA A 222 -6.12 13.22 -1.73
N HIS A 223 -5.02 12.56 -2.08
CA HIS A 223 -3.68 13.17 -2.10
C HIS A 223 -3.49 14.13 -3.27
N PRO A 224 -2.50 15.04 -3.20
CA PRO A 224 -2.08 15.84 -4.36
C PRO A 224 -1.80 15.00 -5.62
N LEU A 225 -1.16 13.83 -5.46
CA LEU A 225 -0.94 12.90 -6.58
C LEU A 225 -2.25 12.27 -7.10
N HIS A 226 -3.21 11.95 -6.22
CA HIS A 226 -4.52 11.47 -6.67
C HIS A 226 -5.23 12.56 -7.49
N LEU A 227 -5.21 13.83 -7.03
CA LEU A 227 -5.81 14.97 -7.74
C LEU A 227 -5.13 15.25 -9.08
N GLN A 228 -3.80 15.09 -9.17
CA GLN A 228 -3.06 15.26 -10.41
C GLN A 228 -3.40 14.18 -11.45
N LEU A 229 -3.60 12.94 -11.00
CA LEU A 229 -3.91 11.80 -11.88
C LEU A 229 -5.42 11.62 -12.12
N LEU A 230 -6.29 12.30 -11.39
CA LEU A 230 -7.74 12.10 -11.48
C LEU A 230 -8.24 12.46 -12.87
N SER A 231 -8.89 11.50 -13.52
CA SER A 231 -9.53 11.73 -14.81
C SER A 231 -10.63 12.78 -14.67
N LYS A 232 -10.61 13.80 -15.53
CA LYS A 232 -11.63 14.86 -15.57
C LYS A 232 -12.84 14.46 -16.42
N ASP A 233 -12.66 13.49 -17.30
CA ASP A 233 -13.64 13.07 -18.32
C ASP A 233 -14.35 11.75 -17.95
N GLU A 234 -13.81 10.99 -16.99
CA GLU A 234 -14.34 9.69 -16.57
C GLU A 234 -14.32 9.56 -15.03
N GLY A 235 -15.49 9.26 -14.45
CA GLY A 235 -15.70 9.16 -13.00
C GLY A 235 -16.68 10.23 -12.52
N ASN A 236 -17.80 9.82 -11.91
CA ASN A 236 -18.80 10.73 -11.38
C ASN A 236 -18.36 11.25 -10.00
N VAL A 237 -17.33 12.10 -10.00
CA VAL A 237 -16.64 12.59 -8.79
C VAL A 237 -16.77 14.10 -8.67
N THR A 238 -17.02 14.58 -7.45
CA THR A 238 -17.03 16.03 -7.14
C THR A 238 -15.87 16.37 -6.20
N ILE A 239 -14.97 17.25 -6.63
CA ILE A 239 -13.85 17.73 -5.82
C ILE A 239 -14.33 18.89 -4.94
N LEU A 240 -14.11 18.77 -3.63
CA LEU A 240 -14.44 19.81 -2.65
C LEU A 240 -13.17 20.61 -2.32
N GLU A 241 -12.78 21.54 -3.21
CA GLU A 241 -11.49 22.23 -3.14
C GLU A 241 -11.21 22.97 -1.82
N ASN A 242 -12.22 23.40 -1.09
CA ASN A 242 -12.05 24.08 0.21
C ASN A 242 -12.04 23.10 1.40
N PHE A 243 -12.42 21.83 1.20
CA PHE A 243 -12.43 20.81 2.23
C PHE A 243 -11.07 20.12 2.33
N ARG A 244 -10.22 20.58 3.27
CA ARG A 244 -8.81 20.16 3.35
C ARG A 244 -8.37 19.66 4.73
N TYR A 245 -7.55 18.61 4.72
CA TYR A 245 -6.82 18.09 5.89
C TYR A 245 -5.32 18.11 5.62
N ARG A 246 -4.51 18.62 6.57
CA ARG A 246 -3.06 18.68 6.40
C ARG A 246 -2.42 17.31 6.56
N SER A 247 -1.57 16.93 5.61
CA SER A 247 -0.71 15.73 5.59
C SER A 247 0.78 16.11 5.48
N ILE A 248 1.66 15.11 5.60
CA ILE A 248 3.08 15.25 5.27
C ILE A 248 3.30 15.47 3.77
N ASP A 249 2.50 14.83 2.90
CA ASP A 249 2.65 14.90 1.44
C ASP A 249 1.85 16.05 0.79
N GLY A 250 1.39 17.01 1.60
CA GLY A 250 0.57 18.16 1.17
C GLY A 250 -0.82 18.19 1.81
N ASP A 251 -1.73 18.98 1.26
CA ASP A 251 -3.12 19.00 1.71
C ASP A 251 -3.92 17.88 1.04
N LEU A 252 -4.59 17.07 1.85
CA LEU A 252 -5.60 16.13 1.40
C LEU A 252 -6.89 16.88 1.10
N VAL A 253 -7.49 16.66 -0.08
CA VAL A 253 -8.72 17.33 -0.51
C VAL A 253 -9.89 16.34 -0.46
N GLY A 254 -11.07 16.80 -0.03
CA GLY A 254 -12.30 16.00 -0.08
C GLY A 254 -12.71 15.72 -1.53
N ILE A 255 -13.01 14.46 -1.83
CA ILE A 255 -13.69 14.07 -3.06
C ILE A 255 -14.91 13.24 -2.71
N VAL A 256 -16.05 13.61 -3.30
CA VAL A 256 -17.32 12.90 -3.22
C VAL A 256 -17.42 11.96 -4.42
N GLY A 257 -17.59 10.67 -4.18
CA GLY A 257 -17.72 9.64 -5.22
C GLY A 257 -17.09 8.30 -4.80
N ASP A 258 -17.68 7.20 -5.26
CA ASP A 258 -17.31 5.82 -4.88
C ASP A 258 -16.54 5.04 -5.96
N SER A 259 -16.22 5.68 -7.09
CA SER A 259 -15.17 5.23 -8.01
C SER A 259 -14.35 6.42 -8.52
N TRP A 260 -13.02 6.33 -8.41
CA TRP A 260 -12.05 7.30 -8.91
C TRP A 260 -11.16 6.65 -9.96
N LEU A 261 -11.23 7.13 -11.21
CA LEU A 261 -10.26 6.74 -12.23
C LEU A 261 -9.03 7.65 -12.16
N LEU A 262 -7.89 7.07 -11.84
CA LEU A 262 -6.59 7.72 -11.93
C LEU A 262 -5.90 7.30 -13.23
N LYS A 263 -5.41 8.26 -14.01
CA LYS A 263 -4.73 8.07 -15.28
C LYS A 263 -3.35 8.72 -15.23
N ALA A 264 -2.31 7.92 -15.43
CA ALA A 264 -0.94 8.38 -15.58
C ALA A 264 -0.60 8.63 -17.06
N ASP A 265 0.32 9.56 -17.30
CA ASP A 265 0.91 9.73 -18.62
C ASP A 265 1.75 8.50 -19.00
N HIS A 266 1.74 8.16 -20.28
CA HIS A 266 2.57 7.07 -20.79
C HIS A 266 4.04 7.48 -20.76
N VAL A 267 4.82 6.80 -19.91
CA VAL A 267 6.28 6.84 -19.95
C VAL A 267 6.77 5.66 -20.82
N PRO A 268 7.28 5.90 -22.04
CA PRO A 268 7.77 4.82 -22.89
C PRO A 268 9.04 4.21 -22.31
N VAL A 269 9.04 2.89 -22.14
CA VAL A 269 10.20 2.12 -21.67
C VAL A 269 11.02 1.66 -22.87
N THR A 270 12.28 2.09 -22.94
CA THR A 270 13.23 1.75 -24.02
C THR A 270 14.49 1.10 -23.47
N TRP A 271 15.18 0.31 -24.31
CA TRP A 271 16.47 -0.29 -23.96
C TRP A 271 17.63 0.73 -24.00
N TYR A 272 17.54 1.70 -24.91
CA TYR A 272 18.60 2.63 -25.29
C TYR A 272 18.35 4.05 -24.77
N SER A 273 19.35 4.93 -24.84
CA SER A 273 19.24 6.35 -24.51
C SER A 273 18.14 7.01 -25.35
N THR A 274 17.27 7.80 -24.71
CA THR A 274 16.25 8.61 -25.42
C THR A 274 16.86 9.71 -26.30
N ARG A 275 18.17 9.98 -26.16
CA ARG A 275 18.94 10.93 -26.98
C ARG A 275 20.01 10.25 -27.85
N GLY A 276 20.10 8.91 -27.82
CA GLY A 276 21.21 8.15 -28.39
C GLY A 276 22.57 8.43 -27.72
N VAL A 277 23.62 8.03 -28.42
CA VAL A 277 25.04 8.24 -28.11
C VAL A 277 25.68 8.99 -29.28
N LYS A 278 26.61 9.92 -29.02
CA LYS A 278 27.31 10.65 -30.07
C LYS A 278 28.42 9.80 -30.71
N GLU A 279 28.52 9.85 -32.04
CA GLU A 279 29.55 9.13 -32.81
C GLU A 279 30.98 9.51 -32.40
N GLU A 280 31.21 10.79 -32.05
CA GLU A 280 32.51 11.31 -31.57
C GLU A 280 33.03 10.61 -30.29
N SER A 281 32.16 9.94 -29.54
CA SER A 281 32.51 9.19 -28.33
C SER A 281 32.62 7.67 -28.56
N PHE A 282 32.35 7.16 -29.77
CA PHE A 282 32.23 5.71 -29.99
C PHE A 282 33.53 4.96 -29.70
N ASP A 283 34.70 5.47 -30.09
CA ASP A 283 35.95 4.75 -29.92
C ASP A 283 36.43 4.70 -28.46
N GLU A 284 36.15 5.76 -27.68
CA GLU A 284 36.33 5.76 -26.22
C GLU A 284 35.42 4.70 -25.55
N ILE A 285 34.14 4.66 -25.94
CA ILE A 285 33.18 3.70 -25.39
C ILE A 285 33.54 2.26 -25.79
N LYS A 286 33.97 1.99 -27.03
CA LYS A 286 34.46 0.67 -27.46
C LYS A 286 35.67 0.22 -26.65
N SER A 287 36.60 1.14 -26.38
CA SER A 287 37.79 0.87 -25.56
C SER A 287 37.42 0.51 -24.12
N ALA A 288 36.52 1.28 -23.51
CA ALA A 288 35.99 1.00 -22.17
C ALA A 288 35.22 -0.34 -22.12
N LEU A 289 34.29 -0.58 -23.05
CA LEU A 289 33.54 -1.83 -23.17
C LEU A 289 34.47 -3.05 -23.31
N SER A 290 35.49 -2.96 -24.16
CA SER A 290 36.46 -4.04 -24.36
C SER A 290 37.20 -4.38 -23.06
N LYS A 291 37.59 -3.36 -22.29
CA LYS A 291 38.27 -3.51 -21.01
C LYS A 291 37.37 -4.13 -19.94
N ASP A 292 36.16 -3.62 -19.79
CA ASP A 292 35.21 -4.09 -18.76
C ASP A 292 34.77 -5.53 -19.06
N VAL A 293 34.48 -5.84 -20.34
CA VAL A 293 34.07 -7.18 -20.79
C VAL A 293 35.22 -8.19 -20.65
N ALA A 294 36.47 -7.79 -20.88
CA ALA A 294 37.62 -8.66 -20.62
C ALA A 294 37.77 -9.04 -19.14
N GLY A 295 37.30 -8.18 -18.22
CA GLY A 295 37.27 -8.46 -16.78
C GLY A 295 36.25 -9.51 -16.36
N LEU A 296 35.16 -9.71 -17.13
CA LEU A 296 34.09 -10.65 -16.79
C LEU A 296 34.58 -12.10 -16.69
N CYS A 297 35.48 -12.50 -17.60
CA CYS A 297 35.99 -13.87 -17.68
C CYS A 297 36.94 -14.25 -16.55
N SER A 298 37.31 -13.32 -15.67
CA SER A 298 38.27 -13.53 -14.57
C SER A 298 37.71 -13.26 -13.17
N SER A 299 36.43 -12.89 -13.04
CA SER A 299 35.82 -12.49 -11.76
C SER A 299 34.64 -13.36 -11.35
N GLU A 300 34.87 -14.29 -10.43
CA GLU A 300 33.78 -14.95 -9.69
C GLU A 300 33.07 -13.94 -8.76
N ILE A 301 31.74 -14.00 -8.70
CA ILE A 301 30.96 -13.18 -7.76
C ILE A 301 31.00 -13.82 -6.37
N THR A 302 31.88 -13.31 -5.50
CA THR A 302 32.13 -13.85 -4.15
C THR A 302 31.12 -13.42 -3.08
N THR A 303 30.14 -12.56 -3.41
CA THR A 303 29.16 -12.09 -2.43
C THR A 303 28.00 -13.08 -2.24
N THR A 304 27.65 -13.33 -0.99
CA THR A 304 26.45 -14.09 -0.60
C THR A 304 25.16 -13.25 -0.66
N SER A 305 25.27 -11.92 -0.78
CA SER A 305 24.10 -11.04 -0.75
C SER A 305 23.44 -10.96 -2.13
N ALA A 306 22.18 -11.41 -2.22
CA ALA A 306 21.35 -11.29 -3.42
C ALA A 306 21.30 -9.85 -3.98
N TYR A 307 21.32 -8.83 -3.12
CA TYR A 307 21.36 -7.42 -3.54
C TYR A 307 22.62 -7.08 -4.35
N TYR A 308 23.80 -7.39 -3.80
CA TYR A 308 25.06 -7.10 -4.48
C TYR A 308 25.25 -8.02 -5.71
N TYR A 309 24.85 -9.29 -5.61
CA TYR A 309 24.85 -10.24 -6.73
C TYR A 309 24.01 -9.74 -7.91
N GLY A 310 22.77 -9.32 -7.63
CA GLY A 310 21.88 -8.70 -8.61
C GLY A 310 22.47 -7.43 -9.22
N LYS A 311 23.11 -6.57 -8.41
CA LYS A 311 23.78 -5.35 -8.92
C LYS A 311 24.89 -5.65 -9.92
N PHE A 312 25.66 -6.72 -9.73
CA PHE A 312 26.64 -7.16 -10.73
C PHE A 312 25.94 -7.59 -12.03
N ILE A 313 24.96 -8.52 -11.94
CA ILE A 313 24.17 -8.95 -13.10
C ILE A 313 23.63 -7.76 -13.90
N ALA A 314 23.00 -6.79 -13.24
CA ALA A 314 22.40 -5.64 -13.91
C ALA A 314 23.44 -4.67 -14.52
N ARG A 315 24.62 -4.52 -13.89
CA ARG A 315 25.72 -3.74 -14.46
C ARG A 315 26.22 -4.39 -15.75
N GLU A 316 26.50 -5.70 -15.73
CA GLU A 316 27.05 -6.37 -16.92
C GLU A 316 26.01 -6.48 -18.04
N ALA A 317 24.73 -6.71 -17.69
CA ALA A 317 23.63 -6.64 -18.64
C ALA A 317 23.53 -5.27 -19.34
N ARG A 318 23.89 -4.17 -18.66
CA ARG A 318 23.92 -2.85 -19.31
C ARG A 318 25.02 -2.74 -20.38
N LEU A 319 26.16 -3.44 -20.22
CA LEU A 319 27.24 -3.43 -21.23
C LEU A 319 26.76 -3.98 -22.58
N ALA A 320 25.96 -5.05 -22.58
CA ALA A 320 25.38 -5.59 -23.82
C ALA A 320 24.46 -4.58 -24.53
N LEU A 321 23.65 -3.82 -23.79
CA LEU A 321 22.78 -2.80 -24.38
C LEU A 321 23.56 -1.59 -24.91
N ILE A 322 24.62 -1.16 -24.22
CA ILE A 322 25.49 -0.08 -24.72
C ILE A 322 26.21 -0.55 -26.00
N ALA A 323 26.71 -1.78 -26.02
CA ALA A 323 27.35 -2.40 -27.18
C ALA A 323 26.40 -2.49 -28.39
N GLU A 324 25.14 -2.88 -28.19
CA GLU A 324 24.10 -2.80 -29.22
C GLU A 324 23.86 -1.35 -29.69
N GLU A 325 23.76 -0.39 -28.77
CA GLU A 325 23.44 1.02 -29.05
C GLU A 325 24.50 1.71 -29.93
N ILE A 326 25.76 1.32 -29.83
CA ILE A 326 26.87 1.82 -30.67
C ILE A 326 27.32 0.84 -31.78
N GLY A 327 26.59 -0.26 -31.99
CA GLY A 327 26.91 -1.27 -33.01
C GLY A 327 28.17 -2.11 -32.76
N PHE A 328 28.76 -2.07 -31.56
CA PHE A 328 29.97 -2.84 -31.20
C PHE A 328 29.62 -4.25 -30.70
N LEU A 329 29.01 -5.06 -31.56
CA LEU A 329 28.40 -6.33 -31.18
C LEU A 329 29.38 -7.44 -30.75
N GLU A 330 30.68 -7.28 -31.03
CA GLU A 330 31.73 -8.27 -30.77
C GLU A 330 31.85 -8.68 -29.30
N VAL A 331 31.50 -7.79 -28.37
CA VAL A 331 31.54 -8.05 -26.92
C VAL A 331 30.29 -8.75 -26.36
N VAL A 332 29.17 -8.73 -27.10
CA VAL A 332 27.88 -9.26 -26.63
C VAL A 332 27.92 -10.76 -26.30
N PRO A 333 28.62 -11.64 -27.05
CA PRO A 333 28.74 -13.07 -26.70
C PRO A 333 29.35 -13.33 -25.32
N SER A 334 30.35 -12.54 -24.91
CA SER A 334 31.00 -12.66 -23.61
C SER A 334 30.08 -12.23 -22.47
N VAL A 335 29.37 -11.12 -22.63
CA VAL A 335 28.34 -10.67 -21.67
C VAL A 335 27.21 -11.69 -21.58
N LYS A 336 26.73 -12.20 -22.72
CA LYS A 336 25.72 -13.26 -22.79
C LYS A 336 26.13 -14.51 -22.01
N LYS A 337 27.37 -14.97 -22.18
CA LYS A 337 27.92 -16.12 -21.45
C LYS A 337 27.90 -15.87 -19.94
N PHE A 338 28.44 -14.72 -19.49
CA PHE A 338 28.44 -14.34 -18.08
C PHE A 338 27.02 -14.30 -17.48
N LEU A 339 26.04 -13.73 -18.20
CA LEU A 339 24.65 -13.68 -17.74
C LEU A 339 24.01 -15.07 -17.65
N HIS A 340 24.29 -15.98 -18.59
CA HIS A 340 23.86 -17.38 -18.49
C HIS A 340 24.43 -18.03 -17.22
N GLU A 341 25.75 -17.96 -17.03
CA GLU A 341 26.45 -18.61 -15.92
C GLU A 341 26.05 -18.06 -14.54
N THR A 342 25.71 -16.76 -14.45
CA THR A 342 25.32 -16.11 -13.18
C THR A 342 23.83 -16.13 -12.89
N ILE A 343 22.94 -16.07 -13.91
CA ILE A 343 21.49 -16.04 -13.70
C ILE A 343 20.90 -17.45 -13.66
N GLN A 344 21.38 -18.37 -14.51
CA GLN A 344 20.71 -19.67 -14.67
C GLN A 344 20.66 -20.49 -13.36
N PRO A 345 21.71 -20.59 -12.52
CA PRO A 345 21.63 -21.34 -11.27
C PRO A 345 20.56 -20.82 -10.29
N TRP A 346 20.31 -19.51 -10.28
CA TRP A 346 19.25 -18.90 -9.47
C TRP A 346 17.86 -19.32 -9.96
N LEU A 347 17.67 -19.35 -11.28
CA LEU A 347 16.41 -19.79 -11.88
C LEU A 347 16.22 -21.30 -11.82
N ASP A 348 17.28 -22.10 -11.97
CA ASP A 348 17.23 -23.55 -11.86
C ASP A 348 17.07 -24.03 -10.41
N GLY A 349 17.29 -23.16 -9.42
CA GLY A 349 17.18 -23.50 -7.99
C GLY A 349 18.40 -24.26 -7.47
N THR A 350 19.53 -24.20 -8.18
CA THR A 350 20.78 -24.89 -7.87
C THR A 350 21.86 -23.97 -7.31
N PHE A 351 21.52 -22.71 -7.02
CA PHE A 351 22.43 -21.75 -6.40
C PHE A 351 22.46 -21.92 -4.87
N ASP A 352 23.57 -22.42 -4.35
CA ASP A 352 23.74 -22.74 -2.94
C ASP A 352 23.57 -21.52 -2.00
N GLY A 353 22.94 -21.77 -0.85
CA GLY A 353 22.75 -20.80 0.23
C GLY A 353 21.67 -19.74 -0.04
N ASN A 354 21.89 -18.86 -1.02
CA ASN A 354 21.12 -17.60 -1.16
C ASN A 354 20.26 -17.51 -2.43
N GLY A 355 20.06 -18.63 -3.14
CA GLY A 355 19.26 -18.67 -4.38
C GLY A 355 17.78 -18.32 -4.18
N PHE A 356 17.00 -18.35 -5.27
CA PHE A 356 15.54 -18.16 -5.17
C PHE A 356 14.91 -19.39 -4.49
N LEU A 357 14.44 -19.18 -3.25
CA LEU A 357 13.71 -20.16 -2.46
C LEU A 357 12.24 -19.75 -2.33
N TYR A 358 11.32 -20.71 -2.39
CA TYR A 358 9.90 -20.50 -2.16
C TYR A 358 9.56 -20.71 -0.69
N ASP A 359 9.02 -19.68 -0.04
CA ASP A 359 8.48 -19.76 1.30
C ASP A 359 7.04 -20.29 1.23
N ALA A 360 6.83 -21.53 1.70
CA ALA A 360 5.51 -22.16 1.66
C ALA A 360 4.51 -21.57 2.67
N LYS A 361 4.99 -21.03 3.80
CA LYS A 361 4.14 -20.41 4.84
C LYS A 361 3.60 -19.06 4.41
N TRP A 362 4.46 -18.26 3.77
CA TRP A 362 4.14 -16.90 3.32
C TRP A 362 3.68 -16.83 1.87
N GLY A 363 3.95 -17.87 1.07
CA GLY A 363 3.53 -18.00 -0.33
C GLY A 363 4.34 -17.20 -1.34
N ARG A 364 5.55 -16.78 -0.96
CA ARG A 364 6.39 -15.81 -1.69
C ARG A 364 7.78 -16.37 -2.01
N ILE A 365 8.51 -15.72 -2.89
CA ILE A 365 9.94 -16.01 -3.07
C ILE A 365 10.74 -15.22 -2.03
N SER A 366 11.74 -15.85 -1.41
CA SER A 366 12.64 -15.25 -0.43
C SER A 366 13.68 -14.34 -1.08
N ILE A 367 13.23 -13.22 -1.65
CA ILE A 367 14.07 -12.10 -2.09
C ILE A 367 13.33 -10.78 -1.87
N GLU A 368 14.06 -9.71 -1.59
CA GLU A 368 13.49 -8.37 -1.44
C GLU A 368 13.27 -7.69 -2.80
N ALA A 369 12.17 -6.95 -2.94
CA ALA A 369 11.74 -6.39 -4.23
C ALA A 369 12.79 -5.52 -4.94
N TYR A 370 13.58 -4.73 -4.19
CA TYR A 370 14.66 -3.93 -4.76
C TYR A 370 15.83 -4.77 -5.27
N SER A 371 16.06 -5.96 -4.69
CA SER A 371 17.07 -6.91 -5.17
C SER A 371 16.56 -7.64 -6.41
N ALA A 372 15.30 -8.08 -6.37
CA ALA A 372 14.63 -8.74 -7.49
C ALA A 372 14.60 -7.87 -8.77
N GLY A 373 14.47 -6.55 -8.63
CA GLY A 373 14.51 -5.62 -9.76
C GLY A 373 15.78 -5.73 -10.62
N TYR A 374 16.95 -5.95 -10.00
CA TYR A 374 18.20 -6.13 -10.74
C TYR A 374 18.25 -7.47 -11.49
N PHE A 375 17.80 -8.56 -10.85
CA PHE A 375 17.69 -9.86 -11.51
C PHE A 375 16.71 -9.81 -12.68
N LEU A 376 15.53 -9.21 -12.49
CA LEU A 376 14.52 -9.06 -13.55
C LEU A 376 15.05 -8.26 -14.75
N TYR A 377 15.82 -7.19 -14.50
CA TYR A 377 16.49 -6.44 -15.57
C TYR A 377 17.52 -7.31 -16.31
N GLY A 378 18.39 -8.02 -15.60
CA GLY A 378 19.38 -8.93 -16.20
C GLY A 378 18.74 -10.07 -17.00
N ILE A 379 17.68 -10.68 -16.46
CA ILE A 379 16.86 -11.71 -17.12
C ILE A 379 16.22 -11.15 -18.40
N ALA A 380 15.69 -9.92 -18.36
CA ALA A 380 15.04 -9.30 -19.51
C ALA A 380 16.05 -8.96 -20.62
N VAL A 381 17.25 -8.51 -20.28
CA VAL A 381 18.35 -8.33 -21.24
C VAL A 381 18.82 -9.67 -21.80
N LEU A 382 19.02 -10.68 -20.95
CA LEU A 382 19.43 -12.01 -21.40
C LEU A 382 18.39 -12.62 -22.34
N ALA A 383 17.10 -12.51 -22.04
CA ALA A 383 16.01 -12.95 -22.91
C ALA A 383 15.94 -12.18 -24.24
N LYS A 384 16.43 -10.93 -24.30
CA LYS A 384 16.54 -10.16 -25.55
C LYS A 384 17.71 -10.62 -26.43
N ILE A 385 18.90 -10.87 -25.84
CA ILE A 385 20.09 -11.36 -26.58
C ILE A 385 20.12 -12.90 -26.74
N ASP A 386 19.19 -13.60 -26.08
CA ASP A 386 18.92 -15.02 -26.22
C ASP A 386 17.40 -15.31 -26.10
N PRO A 387 16.65 -15.13 -27.20
CA PRO A 387 15.21 -15.40 -27.20
C PRO A 387 14.84 -16.86 -26.90
N ALA A 388 15.72 -17.82 -27.22
CA ALA A 388 15.47 -19.23 -26.95
C ALA A 388 15.56 -19.54 -25.44
N TRP A 389 16.60 -19.03 -24.77
CA TRP A 389 16.70 -19.07 -23.31
C TRP A 389 15.55 -18.29 -22.65
N GLY A 390 15.23 -17.11 -23.18
CA GLY A 390 14.11 -16.29 -22.70
C GLY A 390 12.78 -17.04 -22.70
N MET A 391 12.48 -17.76 -23.80
CA MET A 391 11.27 -18.59 -23.89
C MET A 391 11.29 -19.78 -22.93
N LYS A 392 12.45 -20.44 -22.71
CA LYS A 392 12.61 -21.52 -21.73
C LYS A 392 12.32 -21.05 -20.29
N TYR A 393 12.85 -19.89 -19.91
CA TYR A 393 12.80 -19.39 -18.52
C TYR A 393 11.60 -18.48 -18.21
N LYS A 394 10.86 -18.03 -19.23
CA LYS A 394 9.68 -17.17 -19.09
C LYS A 394 8.71 -17.56 -17.96
N PRO A 395 8.33 -18.84 -17.75
CA PRO A 395 7.42 -19.21 -16.65
C PRO A 395 8.03 -18.91 -15.27
N LYS A 396 9.32 -19.25 -15.07
CA LYS A 396 10.03 -19.00 -13.81
C LYS A 396 10.20 -17.50 -13.55
N SER A 397 10.60 -16.73 -14.57
CA SER A 397 10.75 -15.28 -14.45
C SER A 397 9.42 -14.56 -14.18
N LEU A 398 8.32 -15.03 -14.80
CA LEU A 398 6.97 -14.54 -14.52
C LEU A 398 6.48 -14.93 -13.12
N LEU A 399 6.87 -16.08 -12.58
CA LEU A 399 6.58 -16.45 -11.18
C LEU A 399 7.34 -15.54 -10.20
N THR A 400 8.64 -15.27 -10.46
CA THR A 400 9.43 -14.32 -9.67
C THR A 400 8.79 -12.94 -9.66
N TYR A 401 8.32 -12.44 -10.80
CA TYR A 401 7.60 -11.17 -10.88
C TYR A 401 6.21 -11.22 -10.22
N GLY A 402 5.41 -12.23 -10.54
CA GLY A 402 4.00 -12.35 -10.14
C GLY A 402 3.81 -12.48 -8.63
N LYS A 403 4.79 -13.02 -7.90
CA LYS A 403 4.75 -13.10 -6.43
C LYS A 403 5.12 -11.80 -5.70
N PHE A 404 5.67 -10.79 -6.38
CA PHE A 404 5.79 -9.42 -5.83
C PHE A 404 4.56 -8.56 -6.09
N TYR A 405 3.85 -8.82 -7.19
CA TYR A 405 2.80 -7.94 -7.74
C TYR A 405 1.48 -8.69 -7.94
N GLU A 406 1.10 -9.59 -7.03
CA GLU A 406 -0.08 -10.45 -7.21
C GLU A 406 -1.38 -9.62 -7.28
N ILE A 407 -1.97 -9.54 -8.48
CA ILE A 407 -3.16 -8.74 -8.77
C ILE A 407 -4.42 -9.55 -8.46
N GLY A 408 -5.35 -8.98 -7.68
CA GLY A 408 -6.71 -9.52 -7.51
C GLY A 408 -7.12 -9.86 -6.08
N LYS A 409 -6.25 -9.66 -5.07
CA LYS A 409 -6.65 -9.83 -3.67
C LYS A 409 -7.45 -8.63 -3.14
N ARG A 410 -8.67 -8.89 -2.69
CA ARG A 410 -9.54 -7.93 -2.01
C ARG A 410 -9.19 -7.89 -0.53
N ILE A 411 -8.83 -6.71 -0.03
CA ILE A 411 -8.44 -6.52 1.38
C ILE A 411 -9.59 -5.86 2.13
N LYS A 412 -10.07 -6.53 3.19
CA LYS A 412 -10.98 -5.97 4.18
C LYS A 412 -10.24 -5.79 5.49
N LEU A 413 -10.32 -4.60 6.08
CA LEU A 413 -9.73 -4.29 7.37
C LEU A 413 -10.85 -4.04 8.38
N GLN A 414 -10.98 -4.95 9.35
CA GLN A 414 -11.90 -4.82 10.47
C GLN A 414 -11.16 -5.13 11.77
N ILE A 415 -10.90 -4.10 12.55
CA ILE A 415 -10.33 -4.23 13.90
C ILE A 415 -11.46 -4.65 14.83
N HIS A 416 -11.32 -5.81 15.46
CA HIS A 416 -12.24 -6.29 16.48
C HIS A 416 -11.57 -6.13 17.85
N THR A 417 -12.20 -5.36 18.74
CA THR A 417 -11.88 -5.34 20.17
C THR A 417 -12.91 -6.19 20.91
N SER A 418 -12.44 -7.10 21.76
CA SER A 418 -13.27 -8.01 22.56
C SER A 418 -13.94 -7.30 23.75
#